data_AF-A0A924X1A0-F1
#
_entry.id   AF-A0A924X1A0-F1
#
_cell.length_a   1.000
_cell.length_b   1.000
_cell.length_c   1.000
_cell.angle_alpha   90.00
_cell.angle_beta   90.00
_cell.angle_gamma   90.00
#
_symmetry.space_group_name_H-M   'P 1'
#
loop_
_entity.id
_entity.type
_entity.pdbx_description
1 polymer ?
#
loop_
_entity_poly.entity_id
_entity_poly.type
_entity_poly.pdbx_seq_one_letter_code
_entity_poly.pdbx_strand_id
1 'polypeptide(L)'
;GRPLDGPETLLTLNDQKAVDTGLAKSIVVNAETLAAERGWVVVGSLAPGAGDKLVSVLSGAAVRGIVFSILMLSLYAALHSPGTGGPEAIALTALGILVGVPMLTGYAQWWEVLAIVAGLGLIAVELFVLPGFGIAGITGLVLLLGGLILTFVGNVPGLPGSWRMPQIMTGVRTGLIVVASAIAASFLLSLWLRQYLPKLPYFSRLILNTTAGATTTTAVGSAPAGEAADVWPFIGTFGLAVSDLRPGGSAEFPYADDKRVAAVVSEGGFIRAGTRLAVREVRGSRIIVRPAEG
;
A
#
# COMPACT_ATOMS: atom_id res chain seq x y z
N GLY A 1 -41.24 -46.30 15.57
CA GLY A 1 -41.10 -45.19 14.61
C GLY A 1 -39.91 -45.48 13.73
N ARG A 2 -39.96 -45.13 12.43
CA ARG A 2 -38.77 -45.16 11.57
C ARG A 2 -37.75 -44.14 12.13
N PRO A 3 -36.47 -44.49 12.30
CA PRO A 3 -35.47 -43.52 12.72
C PRO A 3 -35.38 -42.41 11.67
N LEU A 4 -35.36 -41.15 12.13
CA LEU A 4 -35.32 -39.97 11.28
C LEU A 4 -33.96 -39.80 10.59
N ASP A 5 -32.89 -40.24 11.26
CA ASP A 5 -31.52 -40.26 10.78
C ASP A 5 -30.80 -41.55 11.22
N GLY A 6 -29.71 -41.90 10.52
CA GLY A 6 -28.89 -43.07 10.82
C GLY A 6 -27.99 -42.88 12.05
N PRO A 7 -27.44 -43.96 12.62
CA PRO A 7 -26.60 -43.91 13.83
C PRO A 7 -25.27 -43.14 13.64
N GLU A 8 -24.84 -42.95 12.40
CA GLU A 8 -23.58 -42.27 12.00
C GLU A 8 -23.81 -40.84 11.46
N THR A 9 -25.05 -40.35 11.47
CA THR A 9 -25.42 -39.06 10.87
C THR A 9 -25.95 -38.07 11.91
N LEU A 10 -25.60 -36.79 11.78
CA LEU A 10 -26.13 -35.74 12.64
C LEU A 10 -27.61 -35.52 12.37
N LEU A 11 -28.40 -35.45 13.45
CA LEU A 11 -29.84 -35.17 13.38
C LEU A 11 -30.07 -33.82 12.69
N THR A 12 -30.64 -33.84 11.49
CA THR A 12 -30.91 -32.63 10.71
C THR A 12 -32.42 -32.46 10.51
N LEU A 13 -33.01 -31.55 11.28
CA LEU A 13 -34.44 -31.28 11.25
C LEU A 13 -34.69 -29.87 10.71
N ASN A 14 -35.72 -29.75 9.88
CA ASN A 14 -36.32 -28.45 9.59
C ASN A 14 -37.39 -28.13 10.64
N ASP A 15 -37.79 -26.87 10.70
CA ASP A 15 -38.68 -26.33 11.74
C ASP A 15 -39.97 -27.17 11.89
N GLN A 16 -40.57 -27.56 10.77
CA GLN A 16 -41.80 -28.35 10.76
C GLN A 16 -41.59 -29.77 11.32
N LYS A 17 -40.55 -30.48 10.88
CA LYS A 17 -40.24 -31.82 11.42
C LYS A 17 -39.87 -31.76 12.90
N ALA A 18 -39.26 -30.67 13.36
CA ALA A 18 -38.95 -30.52 14.79
C ALA A 18 -40.22 -30.46 15.64
N VAL A 19 -41.30 -29.83 15.17
CA VAL A 19 -42.60 -29.82 15.85
C VAL A 19 -43.29 -31.18 15.77
N ASP A 20 -43.35 -31.78 14.58
CA ASP A 20 -44.02 -33.07 14.36
C ASP A 20 -43.39 -34.21 15.20
N THR A 21 -42.10 -34.10 15.49
CA THR A 21 -41.34 -35.07 16.30
C THR A 21 -41.33 -34.75 17.79
N GLY A 22 -41.95 -33.64 18.20
CA GLY A 22 -42.03 -33.18 19.59
C GLY A 22 -40.73 -32.59 20.14
N LEU A 23 -39.70 -32.42 19.30
CA LEU A 23 -38.45 -31.77 19.69
C LEU A 23 -38.63 -30.26 19.91
N ALA A 24 -39.53 -29.63 19.14
CA ALA A 24 -39.96 -28.24 19.30
C ALA A 24 -41.45 -28.18 19.66
N LYS A 25 -41.84 -27.19 20.48
CA LYS A 25 -43.23 -27.04 20.94
C LYS A 25 -44.10 -26.23 19.98
N SER A 26 -43.53 -25.19 19.36
CA SER A 26 -44.20 -24.31 18.40
C SER A 26 -43.16 -23.61 17.52
N ILE A 27 -43.59 -23.11 16.36
CA ILE A 27 -42.79 -22.25 15.48
C ILE A 27 -43.30 -20.82 15.64
N VAL A 28 -42.40 -19.89 15.90
CA VAL A 28 -42.69 -18.47 16.14
C VAL A 28 -41.84 -17.62 15.20
N VAL A 29 -42.41 -16.52 14.70
CA VAL A 29 -41.79 -15.70 13.63
C VAL A 29 -40.82 -14.67 14.20
N ASN A 30 -41.07 -14.20 15.42
CA ASN A 30 -40.25 -13.18 16.09
C ASN A 30 -40.30 -13.31 17.61
N ALA A 31 -39.37 -12.63 18.29
CA ALA A 31 -39.26 -12.68 19.75
C ALA A 31 -40.53 -12.16 20.45
N GLU A 32 -41.24 -11.23 19.82
CA GLU A 32 -42.47 -10.64 20.34
C GLU A 32 -43.63 -11.65 20.36
N THR A 33 -43.80 -12.44 19.28
CA THR A 33 -44.82 -13.49 19.23
C THR A 33 -44.54 -14.61 20.24
N LEU A 34 -43.27 -14.98 20.42
CA LEU A 34 -42.85 -15.92 21.46
C LEU A 34 -43.14 -15.39 22.87
N ALA A 35 -42.83 -14.11 23.11
CA ALA A 35 -43.04 -13.49 24.40
C ALA A 35 -44.54 -13.43 24.74
N ALA A 36 -45.40 -13.10 23.78
CA ALA A 36 -46.85 -13.12 23.95
C ALA A 36 -47.39 -14.54 24.27
N GLU A 37 -46.90 -15.58 23.58
CA GLU A 37 -47.32 -16.98 23.84
C GLU A 37 -46.90 -17.48 25.23
N ARG A 38 -45.76 -17.00 25.75
CA ARG A 38 -45.20 -17.42 27.05
C ARG A 38 -45.53 -16.48 28.20
N GLY A 39 -46.22 -15.37 27.96
CA GLY A 39 -46.48 -14.33 28.97
C GLY A 39 -45.20 -13.61 29.42
N TRP A 40 -44.18 -13.55 28.57
CA TRP A 40 -42.94 -12.83 28.83
C TRP A 40 -43.02 -11.38 28.33
N VAL A 41 -42.20 -10.52 28.93
CA VAL A 41 -42.04 -9.13 28.50
C VAL A 41 -40.65 -8.97 27.91
N VAL A 42 -40.56 -8.51 26.66
CA VAL A 42 -39.28 -8.21 26.02
C VAL A 42 -38.72 -6.92 26.62
N VAL A 43 -37.67 -7.05 27.44
CA VAL A 43 -37.08 -5.92 28.19
C VAL A 43 -36.14 -5.07 27.33
N GLY A 44 -35.65 -5.61 26.20
CA GLY A 44 -34.80 -4.87 25.26
C GLY A 44 -34.40 -5.72 24.05
N SER A 45 -34.07 -5.03 22.97
CA SER A 45 -33.55 -5.60 21.72
C SER A 45 -32.13 -5.08 21.52
N LEU A 46 -31.18 -5.99 21.28
CA LEU A 46 -29.82 -5.65 20.88
C LEU A 46 -29.80 -5.43 19.37
N ALA A 47 -30.27 -4.26 18.93
CA ALA A 47 -30.10 -3.84 17.55
C ALA A 47 -28.64 -3.38 17.32
N PRO A 48 -27.97 -3.84 16.26
CA PRO A 48 -26.59 -3.43 15.97
C PRO A 48 -26.49 -1.91 15.84
N GLY A 49 -25.62 -1.30 16.64
CA GLY A 49 -25.36 0.14 16.60
C GLY A 49 -24.62 0.56 15.32
N ALA A 50 -24.41 1.87 15.15
CA ALA A 50 -23.59 2.38 14.05
C ALA A 50 -22.14 1.85 14.12
N GLY A 51 -21.60 1.70 15.33
CA GLY A 51 -20.28 1.11 15.57
C GLY A 51 -20.20 -0.35 15.14
N ASP A 52 -21.19 -1.18 15.50
CA ASP A 52 -21.22 -2.60 15.12
C ASP A 52 -21.32 -2.78 13.61
N LYS A 53 -22.08 -1.91 12.93
CA LYS A 53 -22.17 -1.89 11.47
C LYS A 53 -20.83 -1.50 10.82
N LEU A 54 -20.14 -0.50 11.37
CA LEU A 54 -18.83 -0.11 10.86
C LEU A 54 -17.80 -1.23 11.05
N VAL A 55 -17.79 -1.83 12.24
CA VAL A 55 -16.89 -2.95 12.57
C VAL A 55 -17.20 -4.17 11.70
N SER A 56 -18.46 -4.47 11.43
CA SER A 56 -18.83 -5.61 10.57
C SER A 56 -18.39 -5.39 9.12
N VAL A 57 -18.51 -4.16 8.60
CA VAL A 57 -18.00 -3.79 7.27
C VAL A 57 -16.47 -3.91 7.22
N LEU A 58 -15.77 -3.33 8.20
CA LEU A 58 -14.30 -3.38 8.27
C LEU A 58 -13.76 -4.80 8.51
N SER A 59 -14.56 -5.69 9.11
CA SER A 59 -14.19 -7.09 9.33
C SER A 59 -14.35 -7.96 8.08
N GLY A 60 -15.09 -7.48 7.06
CA GLY A 60 -15.30 -8.21 5.82
C GLY A 60 -14.00 -8.48 5.07
N ALA A 61 -13.82 -9.70 4.55
CA ALA A 61 -12.61 -10.12 3.87
C ALA A 61 -12.22 -9.22 2.69
N ALA A 62 -13.21 -8.74 1.92
CA ALA A 62 -12.99 -7.81 0.81
C ALA A 62 -12.43 -6.46 1.28
N VAL A 63 -13.05 -5.85 2.30
CA VAL A 63 -12.61 -4.56 2.86
C VAL A 63 -11.22 -4.70 3.47
N ARG A 64 -10.97 -5.77 4.22
CA ARG A 64 -9.63 -6.08 4.76
C ARG A 64 -8.60 -6.26 3.65
N GLY A 65 -8.94 -6.92 2.54
CA GLY A 65 -8.07 -7.04 1.37
C GLY A 65 -7.75 -5.69 0.72
N ILE A 66 -8.73 -4.79 0.63
CA ILE A 66 -8.52 -3.42 0.14
C ILE A 66 -7.59 -2.66 1.10
N VAL A 67 -7.84 -2.70 2.41
CA VAL A 67 -6.98 -2.04 3.41
C VAL A 67 -5.56 -2.61 3.38
N PHE A 68 -5.41 -3.92 3.22
CA PHE A 68 -4.10 -4.57 3.04
C PHE A 68 -3.42 -4.12 1.75
N SER A 69 -4.18 -3.90 0.68
CA SER A 69 -3.63 -3.39 -0.57
C SER A 69 -3.11 -1.96 -0.41
N ILE A 70 -3.88 -1.12 0.32
CA ILE A 70 -3.46 0.23 0.68
C ILE A 70 -2.19 0.19 1.53
N LEU A 71 -2.13 -0.70 2.53
CA LEU A 71 -0.93 -0.91 3.35
C LEU A 71 0.29 -1.25 2.48
N MET A 72 0.17 -2.20 1.55
CA MET A 72 1.27 -2.61 0.67
C MET A 72 1.69 -1.51 -0.30
N LEU A 73 0.74 -0.78 -0.90
CA LEU A 73 1.05 0.33 -1.78
C LEU A 73 1.75 1.47 -1.03
N SER A 74 1.27 1.77 0.18
CA SER A 74 1.85 2.81 1.03
C SER A 74 3.25 2.44 1.52
N LEU A 75 3.46 1.16 1.89
CA LEU A 75 4.78 0.66 2.27
C LEU A 75 5.74 0.69 1.06
N TYR A 76 5.27 0.30 -0.12
CA TYR A 76 6.03 0.39 -1.36
C TYR A 76 6.47 1.84 -1.67
N ALA A 77 5.57 2.81 -1.51
CA ALA A 77 5.86 4.23 -1.68
C ALA A 77 6.84 4.75 -0.61
N ALA A 78 6.67 4.36 0.65
CA ALA A 78 7.57 4.71 1.75
C ALA A 78 9.01 4.22 1.50
N LEU A 79 9.18 3.03 0.90
CA LEU A 79 10.51 2.49 0.58
C LEU A 79 11.22 3.25 -0.56
N HIS A 80 10.47 3.82 -1.51
CA HIS A 80 11.06 4.60 -2.61
C HIS A 80 11.29 6.07 -2.25
N SER A 81 10.53 6.59 -1.28
CA SER A 81 10.68 7.94 -0.76
C SER A 81 10.62 7.96 0.77
N PRO A 82 11.66 7.43 1.45
CA PRO A 82 11.70 7.38 2.91
C PRO A 82 11.70 8.78 3.52
N GLY A 83 10.94 8.96 4.59
CA GLY A 83 10.94 10.21 5.38
C GLY A 83 9.98 11.28 4.86
N THR A 84 9.06 10.94 3.94
CA THR A 84 8.03 11.87 3.46
C THR A 84 6.86 12.02 4.43
N GLY A 85 6.71 11.09 5.38
CA GLY A 85 5.70 11.09 6.43
C GLY A 85 4.30 10.67 5.97
N GLY A 86 3.91 11.00 4.74
CA GLY A 86 2.60 10.67 4.18
C GLY A 86 2.37 9.16 4.01
N PRO A 87 3.19 8.47 3.20
CA PRO A 87 3.09 7.02 3.02
C PRO A 87 3.27 6.24 4.34
N GLU A 88 4.12 6.72 5.25
CA GLU A 88 4.31 6.09 6.56
C GLU A 88 3.05 6.22 7.43
N ALA A 89 2.41 7.40 7.45
CA ALA A 89 1.17 7.61 8.20
C ALA A 89 0.01 6.75 7.68
N ILE A 90 -0.13 6.64 6.36
CA ILE A 90 -1.16 5.78 5.74
C ILE A 90 -0.90 4.31 6.05
N ALA A 91 0.37 3.86 5.98
CA ALA A 91 0.74 2.48 6.32
C ALA A 91 0.43 2.16 7.79
N LEU A 92 0.80 3.05 8.73
CA LEU A 92 0.51 2.88 10.15
C LEU A 92 -1.00 2.86 10.44
N THR A 93 -1.77 3.72 9.77
CA THR A 93 -3.23 3.77 9.91
C THR A 93 -3.88 2.48 9.38
N ALA A 94 -3.46 2.02 8.20
CA ALA A 94 -3.95 0.78 7.61
C ALA A 94 -3.61 -0.44 8.48
N LEU A 95 -2.40 -0.49 9.03
CA LEU A 95 -1.98 -1.53 9.97
C LEU A 95 -2.84 -1.50 11.25
N GLY A 96 -3.07 -0.31 11.80
CA GLY A 96 -3.94 -0.11 12.96
C GLY A 96 -5.37 -0.61 12.73
N ILE A 97 -5.93 -0.40 11.54
CA ILE A 97 -7.25 -0.93 11.17
C ILE A 97 -7.22 -2.46 11.05
N LEU A 98 -6.22 -3.01 10.36
CA LEU A 98 -6.08 -4.46 10.13
C LEU A 98 -5.89 -5.27 11.41
N VAL A 99 -5.34 -4.66 12.46
CA VAL A 99 -5.15 -5.28 13.77
C VAL A 99 -6.30 -4.92 14.72
N GLY A 100 -6.67 -3.64 14.78
CA GLY A 100 -7.65 -3.12 15.74
C GLY A 100 -9.05 -3.69 15.54
N VAL A 101 -9.51 -3.82 14.29
CA VAL A 101 -10.87 -4.34 14.01
C VAL A 101 -11.01 -5.81 14.43
N PRO A 102 -10.07 -6.71 14.08
CA PRO A 102 -10.04 -8.07 14.64
C PRO A 102 -9.97 -8.15 16.16
N MET A 103 -9.27 -7.22 16.83
CA MET A 103 -9.24 -7.19 18.30
C MET A 103 -10.60 -6.82 18.91
N LEU A 104 -11.30 -5.83 18.33
CA LEU A 104 -12.63 -5.43 18.78
C LEU A 104 -13.68 -6.54 18.61
N THR A 105 -13.47 -7.41 17.63
CA THR A 105 -14.39 -8.52 17.31
C THR A 105 -13.98 -9.85 17.95
N GLY A 106 -12.88 -9.88 18.70
CA GLY A 106 -12.35 -11.09 19.34
C GLY A 106 -11.65 -12.07 18.39
N TYR A 107 -11.48 -11.72 17.12
CA TYR A 107 -10.75 -12.52 16.13
C TYR A 107 -9.23 -12.47 16.33
N ALA A 108 -8.70 -11.38 16.87
CA ALA A 108 -7.29 -11.26 17.23
C ALA A 108 -7.13 -11.07 18.74
N GLN A 109 -6.06 -11.62 19.27
CA GLN A 109 -5.65 -11.55 20.66
C GLN A 109 -4.32 -10.80 20.74
N TRP A 110 -3.74 -10.74 21.94
CA TRP A 110 -2.49 -10.01 22.16
C TRP A 110 -1.28 -10.66 21.49
N TRP A 111 -1.33 -11.97 21.20
CA TRP A 111 -0.21 -12.67 20.57
C TRP A 111 -0.04 -12.35 19.08
N GLU A 112 -1.11 -12.08 18.34
CA GLU A 112 -1.01 -11.58 16.96
C GLU A 112 -0.38 -10.18 16.94
N VAL A 113 -0.80 -9.30 17.85
CA VAL A 113 -0.22 -7.97 18.01
C VAL A 113 1.26 -8.07 18.34
N LEU A 114 1.63 -8.93 19.28
CA LEU A 114 3.01 -9.15 19.69
C LEU A 114 3.86 -9.66 18.52
N ALA A 115 3.34 -10.61 17.72
CA ALA A 115 4.04 -11.08 16.52
C ALA A 115 4.26 -9.96 15.51
N ILE A 116 3.26 -9.11 15.26
CA ILE A 116 3.36 -7.98 14.33
C ILE A 116 4.38 -6.94 14.82
N VAL A 117 4.31 -6.55 16.11
CA VAL A 117 5.22 -5.57 16.71
C VAL A 117 6.65 -6.11 16.77
N ALA A 118 6.83 -7.37 17.16
CA ALA A 118 8.14 -8.02 17.13
C ALA A 118 8.68 -8.11 15.69
N GLY A 119 7.81 -8.41 14.71
CA GLY A 119 8.15 -8.42 13.30
C GLY A 119 8.64 -7.07 12.80
N LEU A 120 7.91 -5.99 13.10
CA LEU A 120 8.33 -4.61 12.80
C LEU A 120 9.65 -4.25 13.49
N GLY A 121 9.83 -4.65 14.74
CA GLY A 121 11.07 -4.42 15.49
C GLY A 121 12.27 -5.11 14.84
N LEU A 122 12.13 -6.36 14.41
CA LEU A 122 13.20 -7.08 13.70
C LEU A 122 13.52 -6.45 12.35
N ILE A 123 12.51 -6.01 11.61
CA ILE A 123 12.71 -5.25 10.35
C ILE A 123 13.47 -3.96 10.63
N ALA A 124 13.09 -3.21 11.67
CA ALA A 124 13.78 -1.97 12.05
C ALA A 124 15.24 -2.23 12.47
N VAL A 125 15.51 -3.27 13.25
CA VAL A 125 16.87 -3.66 13.63
C VAL A 125 17.70 -4.01 12.40
N GLU A 126 17.15 -4.77 11.46
CA GLU A 126 17.84 -5.06 10.19
C GLU A 126 18.17 -3.76 9.44
N LEU A 127 17.20 -2.85 9.28
CA LEU A 127 17.38 -1.63 8.51
C LEU A 127 18.35 -0.62 9.16
N PHE A 128 18.39 -0.53 10.48
CA PHE A 128 19.17 0.51 11.20
C PHE A 128 20.50 0.00 11.78
N VAL A 129 20.63 -1.30 12.04
CA VAL A 129 21.78 -1.86 12.78
C VAL A 129 22.64 -2.78 11.92
N LEU A 130 22.03 -3.58 11.04
CA LEU A 130 22.73 -4.62 10.29
C LEU A 130 23.03 -4.15 8.85
N PRO A 131 24.29 -4.25 8.38
CA PRO A 131 24.60 -3.99 6.97
C PRO A 131 24.20 -5.20 6.11
N GLY A 132 23.00 -5.17 5.53
CA GLY A 132 22.50 -6.21 4.61
C GLY A 132 21.00 -6.47 4.72
N PHE A 133 20.52 -7.50 4.01
CA PHE A 133 19.22 -8.11 4.27
C PHE A 133 19.45 -9.53 4.77
N GLY A 134 19.45 -9.70 6.07
CA GLY A 134 19.77 -10.92 6.78
C GLY A 134 18.53 -11.66 7.30
N ILE A 135 18.81 -12.55 8.26
CA ILE A 135 17.81 -13.42 8.87
C ILE A 135 16.80 -12.59 9.67
N ALA A 136 17.22 -11.50 10.33
CA ALA A 136 16.31 -10.69 11.14
C ALA A 136 15.24 -10.00 10.27
N GLY A 137 15.62 -9.46 9.10
CA GLY A 137 14.67 -8.92 8.13
C GLY A 137 13.65 -9.95 7.63
N ILE A 138 14.11 -11.15 7.25
CA ILE A 138 13.22 -12.23 6.77
C ILE A 138 12.29 -12.71 7.88
N THR A 139 12.82 -12.99 9.07
CA THR A 139 12.02 -13.40 10.23
C THR A 139 11.03 -12.31 10.61
N GLY A 140 11.43 -11.04 10.56
CA GLY A 140 10.57 -9.92 10.83
C GLY A 140 9.40 -9.82 9.84
N LEU A 141 9.66 -10.00 8.54
CA LEU A 141 8.62 -10.03 7.51
C LEU A 141 7.66 -11.22 7.69
N VAL A 142 8.18 -12.40 8.01
CA VAL A 142 7.36 -13.60 8.28
C VAL A 142 6.47 -13.38 9.50
N LEU A 143 6.99 -12.79 10.58
CA LEU A 143 6.20 -12.49 11.78
C LEU A 143 5.14 -11.42 11.52
N LEU A 144 5.46 -10.39 10.74
CA LEU A 144 4.51 -9.34 10.35
C LEU A 144 3.37 -9.90 9.50
N LEU A 145 3.68 -10.61 8.43
CA LEU A 145 2.67 -11.19 7.53
C LEU A 145 1.92 -12.33 8.21
N GLY A 146 2.62 -13.20 8.95
CA GLY A 146 2.04 -14.30 9.69
C GLY A 146 1.08 -13.81 10.78
N GLY A 147 1.47 -12.79 11.54
CA GLY A 147 0.60 -12.14 12.52
C GLY A 147 -0.66 -11.55 11.88
N LEU A 148 -0.51 -10.86 10.73
CA LEU A 148 -1.66 -10.35 9.97
C LEU A 148 -2.57 -11.47 9.44
N ILE A 149 -2.02 -12.60 8.99
CA ILE A 149 -2.81 -13.77 8.56
C ILE A 149 -3.55 -14.38 9.76
N LEU A 150 -2.92 -14.46 10.92
CA LEU A 150 -3.53 -14.99 12.15
C LEU A 150 -4.72 -14.15 12.60
N THR A 151 -4.79 -12.86 12.29
CA THR A 151 -5.99 -12.04 12.56
C THR A 151 -7.24 -12.47 11.78
N PHE A 152 -7.14 -13.44 10.86
CA PHE A 152 -8.29 -14.09 10.19
C PHE A 152 -8.70 -15.39 10.87
N VAL A 153 -7.88 -15.94 11.77
CA VAL A 153 -8.18 -17.14 12.54
C VAL A 153 -9.02 -16.71 13.74
N GLY A 154 -10.34 -16.72 13.56
CA GLY A 154 -11.26 -16.41 14.66
C GLY A 154 -11.10 -17.39 15.81
N ASN A 155 -10.91 -16.87 17.02
CA ASN A 155 -10.81 -17.69 18.21
C ASN A 155 -12.22 -18.07 18.71
N VAL A 156 -12.43 -19.32 19.13
CA VAL A 156 -13.72 -19.75 19.67
C VAL A 156 -13.92 -19.09 21.04
N PRO A 157 -15.04 -18.41 21.31
CA PRO A 157 -15.30 -17.83 22.62
C PRO A 157 -15.35 -18.94 23.68
N GLY A 158 -14.41 -18.94 24.63
CA GLY A 158 -14.50 -19.77 25.83
C GLY A 158 -13.25 -20.55 26.25
N LEU A 159 -12.22 -20.71 25.41
CA LEU A 159 -10.96 -21.33 25.83
C LEU A 159 -9.73 -20.68 25.19
N PRO A 160 -8.75 -20.21 25.98
CA PRO A 160 -7.44 -19.86 25.44
C PRO A 160 -6.79 -21.14 24.88
N GLY A 161 -6.60 -21.20 23.56
CA GLY A 161 -5.91 -22.31 22.89
C GLY A 161 -6.79 -23.49 22.47
N SER A 162 -8.13 -23.37 22.39
CA SER A 162 -8.95 -24.39 21.73
C SER A 162 -8.90 -24.25 20.21
N TRP A 163 -7.74 -24.58 19.66
CA TRP A 163 -7.43 -24.66 18.24
C TRP A 163 -8.21 -25.83 17.59
N ARG A 164 -9.49 -25.66 17.23
CA ARG A 164 -10.16 -26.70 16.43
C ARG A 164 -9.60 -26.65 15.02
N MET A 165 -8.92 -27.74 14.62
CA MET A 165 -8.20 -27.86 13.35
C MET A 165 -8.94 -27.30 12.11
N PRO A 166 -10.26 -27.52 11.92
CA PRO A 166 -10.98 -27.01 10.75
C PRO A 166 -11.09 -25.47 10.70
N GLN A 167 -11.21 -24.80 11.84
CA GLN A 167 -11.37 -23.35 11.94
C GLN A 167 -10.05 -22.61 11.68
N ILE A 168 -8.93 -23.22 12.08
CA ILE A 168 -7.59 -22.72 11.80
C ILE A 168 -7.31 -22.82 10.30
N MET A 169 -7.56 -23.99 9.70
CA MET A 169 -7.32 -24.22 8.28
C MET A 169 -8.11 -23.22 7.42
N THR A 170 -9.38 -22.97 7.78
CA THR A 170 -10.23 -22.00 7.07
C THR A 170 -9.80 -20.56 7.29
N GLY A 171 -9.46 -20.17 8.52
CA GLY A 171 -8.95 -18.83 8.84
C GLY A 171 -7.63 -18.52 8.17
N VAL A 172 -6.64 -19.42 8.26
CA VAL A 172 -5.33 -19.30 7.62
C VAL A 172 -5.47 -19.27 6.10
N ARG A 173 -6.30 -20.15 5.51
CA ARG A 173 -6.57 -20.13 4.07
C ARG A 173 -7.17 -18.80 3.63
N THR A 174 -8.18 -18.31 4.35
CA THR A 174 -8.80 -17.01 4.06
C THR A 174 -7.78 -15.88 4.16
N GLY A 175 -7.01 -15.83 5.24
CA GLY A 175 -5.96 -14.83 5.44
C GLY A 175 -4.90 -14.88 4.33
N LEU A 176 -4.45 -16.09 3.95
CA LEU A 176 -3.49 -16.28 2.85
C LEU A 176 -4.05 -15.77 1.51
N ILE A 177 -5.30 -16.10 1.19
CA ILE A 177 -5.96 -15.62 -0.05
C ILE A 177 -6.08 -14.09 -0.02
N VAL A 178 -6.49 -13.50 1.10
CA VAL A 178 -6.63 -12.05 1.23
C VAL A 178 -5.29 -11.35 1.10
N VAL A 179 -4.25 -11.82 1.78
CA VAL A 179 -2.89 -11.26 1.70
C VAL A 179 -2.32 -11.41 0.29
N ALA A 180 -2.40 -12.60 -0.31
CA ALA A 180 -1.88 -12.85 -1.65
C ALA A 180 -2.62 -12.02 -2.71
N SER A 181 -3.96 -11.95 -2.65
CA SER A 181 -4.75 -11.13 -3.56
C SER A 181 -4.50 -9.64 -3.36
N ALA A 182 -4.29 -9.18 -2.13
CA ALA A 182 -3.96 -7.80 -1.84
C ALA A 182 -2.56 -7.41 -2.37
N ILE A 183 -1.56 -8.28 -2.23
CA ILE A 183 -0.24 -8.06 -2.82
C ILE A 183 -0.34 -7.99 -4.35
N ALA A 184 -1.07 -8.93 -4.98
CA ALA A 184 -1.29 -8.91 -6.43
C ALA A 184 -2.05 -7.65 -6.89
N ALA A 185 -3.12 -7.27 -6.18
CA ALA A 185 -3.89 -6.07 -6.45
C ALA A 185 -3.04 -4.80 -6.31
N SER A 186 -2.21 -4.73 -5.26
CA SER A 186 -1.28 -3.60 -5.05
C SER A 186 -0.25 -3.50 -6.17
N PHE A 187 0.28 -4.63 -6.62
CA PHE A 187 1.22 -4.66 -7.73
C PHE A 187 0.57 -4.19 -9.03
N LEU A 188 -0.62 -4.71 -9.37
CA LEU A 188 -1.39 -4.27 -10.54
C LEU A 188 -1.76 -2.80 -10.46
N LEU A 189 -2.22 -2.34 -9.29
CA LEU A 189 -2.58 -0.95 -9.05
C LEU A 189 -1.36 -0.05 -9.19
N SER A 190 -0.19 -0.46 -8.69
CA SER A 190 1.07 0.27 -8.85
C SER A 190 1.49 0.39 -10.33
N LEU A 191 1.40 -0.70 -11.10
CA LEU A 191 1.66 -0.67 -12.54
C LEU A 191 0.70 0.27 -13.28
N TRP A 192 -0.60 0.17 -12.96
CA TRP A 192 -1.62 1.02 -13.53
C TRP A 192 -1.39 2.50 -13.17
N LEU A 193 -1.12 2.80 -11.89
CA LEU A 193 -0.76 4.13 -11.44
C LEU A 193 0.45 4.67 -12.22
N ARG A 194 1.53 3.91 -12.40
CA ARG A 194 2.69 4.37 -13.18
C ARG A 194 2.37 4.72 -14.63
N GLN A 195 1.43 4.00 -15.26
CA GLN A 195 1.06 4.24 -16.65
C GLN A 195 0.12 5.46 -16.82
N TYR A 196 -0.68 5.78 -15.80
CA TYR A 196 -1.69 6.85 -15.86
C TYR A 196 -1.33 8.11 -15.05
N LEU A 197 -0.46 8.02 -14.02
CA LEU A 197 0.04 9.18 -13.25
C LEU A 197 0.74 10.26 -14.10
N PRO A 198 1.62 9.95 -15.06
CA PRO A 198 2.27 11.00 -15.85
C PRO A 198 1.30 11.81 -16.71
N LYS A 199 0.02 11.38 -16.84
CA LYS A 199 -1.03 12.07 -17.60
C LYS A 199 -2.00 12.87 -16.71
N LEU A 200 -1.84 12.86 -15.38
CA LEU A 200 -2.72 13.58 -14.46
C LEU A 200 -2.25 15.04 -14.27
N PRO A 201 -3.06 16.05 -14.63
CA PRO A 201 -2.68 17.47 -14.62
C PRO A 201 -2.45 18.07 -13.22
N TYR A 202 -2.76 17.31 -12.15
CA TYR A 202 -2.54 17.73 -10.76
C TYR A 202 -1.11 17.42 -10.27
N PHE A 203 -0.41 16.43 -10.85
CA PHE A 203 0.96 16.08 -10.45
C PHE A 203 2.02 17.02 -11.07
N SER A 204 1.73 17.64 -12.21
CA SER A 204 2.60 18.66 -12.83
C SER A 204 2.66 19.98 -12.06
N ARG A 205 1.79 20.18 -11.05
CA ARG A 205 1.85 21.31 -10.11
C ARG A 205 2.58 21.00 -8.81
N LEU A 206 2.77 19.72 -8.49
CA LEU A 206 3.58 19.24 -7.35
C LEU A 206 5.05 19.03 -7.76
N ILE A 207 5.31 18.81 -9.04
CA ILE A 207 6.60 19.13 -9.65
C ILE A 207 6.65 20.65 -9.76
N LEU A 208 6.98 21.30 -8.66
CA LEU A 208 7.45 22.67 -8.75
C LEU A 208 8.70 22.60 -9.63
N ASN A 209 8.59 23.06 -10.88
CA ASN A 209 9.74 23.54 -11.63
C ASN A 209 10.26 24.75 -10.86
N THR A 210 10.95 24.48 -9.75
CA THR A 210 11.59 25.47 -8.91
C THR A 210 12.74 26.02 -9.74
N THR A 211 12.41 27.03 -10.53
CA THR A 211 13.33 28.09 -10.89
C THR A 211 13.62 28.87 -9.60
N ALA A 212 14.39 28.27 -8.70
CA ALA A 212 15.04 29.00 -7.62
C ALA A 212 16.52 28.61 -7.66
N GLY A 213 17.32 29.64 -7.90
CA GLY A 213 18.73 29.52 -8.24
C GLY A 213 19.58 28.79 -7.20
N ALA A 214 20.70 28.29 -7.71
CA ALA A 214 21.97 28.08 -7.04
C ALA A 214 21.93 27.58 -5.59
N THR A 215 22.29 26.31 -5.37
CA THR A 215 23.64 25.93 -4.89
C THR A 215 23.75 24.40 -4.87
N THR A 216 24.84 23.92 -5.48
CA THR A 216 25.35 22.54 -5.57
C THR A 216 25.17 21.62 -4.37
N THR A 217 24.79 20.35 -4.59
CA THR A 217 25.73 19.19 -4.52
C THR A 217 25.06 17.86 -4.95
N THR A 218 25.68 17.23 -5.95
CA THR A 218 25.82 15.76 -6.17
C THR A 218 24.65 14.83 -5.84
N ALA A 219 23.95 14.35 -6.88
CA ALA A 219 23.61 12.93 -7.00
C ALA A 219 23.39 12.59 -8.49
N VAL A 220 24.26 11.73 -9.02
CA VAL A 220 24.07 11.08 -10.33
C VAL A 220 22.95 10.07 -10.14
N GLY A 221 21.72 10.47 -10.45
CA GLY A 221 20.54 9.62 -10.46
C GLY A 221 19.88 9.72 -11.82
N SER A 222 20.00 8.66 -12.62
CA SER A 222 19.38 8.54 -13.94
C SER A 222 17.89 8.85 -13.87
N ALA A 223 17.48 9.95 -14.52
CA ALA A 223 16.07 10.19 -14.82
C ALA A 223 15.61 9.20 -15.91
N PRO A 224 14.35 8.73 -15.88
CA PRO A 224 13.83 7.81 -16.88
C PRO A 224 13.77 8.53 -18.24
N ALA A 225 14.31 7.87 -19.26
CA ALA A 225 14.10 8.26 -20.65
C ALA A 225 12.61 8.06 -20.98
N GLY A 226 11.86 9.16 -20.95
CA GLY A 226 10.45 9.22 -21.29
C GLY A 226 10.20 10.42 -22.18
N GLU A 227 9.62 10.13 -23.34
CA GLU A 227 9.16 11.03 -24.39
C GLU A 227 10.24 11.53 -25.36
N ALA A 228 9.97 11.29 -26.65
CA ALA A 228 10.63 11.92 -27.77
C ALA A 228 10.35 13.42 -27.71
N ALA A 229 11.03 14.10 -26.80
CA ALA A 229 11.14 15.53 -26.76
C ALA A 229 11.87 15.96 -28.04
N ASP A 230 11.29 16.93 -28.73
CA ASP A 230 11.95 17.78 -29.72
C ASP A 230 13.45 17.88 -29.39
N VAL A 231 14.31 17.24 -30.20
CA VAL A 231 15.75 17.16 -29.92
C VAL A 231 16.34 18.53 -30.17
N TRP A 232 16.33 19.35 -29.12
CA TRP A 232 16.80 20.71 -29.13
C TRP A 232 17.69 20.95 -27.90
N PRO A 233 18.79 21.72 -28.02
CA PRO A 233 19.35 22.37 -29.22
C PRO A 233 20.01 21.36 -30.17
N PHE A 234 20.04 21.66 -31.48
CA PHE A 234 20.69 20.80 -32.47
C PHE A 234 22.22 20.90 -32.40
N ILE A 235 22.92 19.86 -32.85
CA ILE A 235 24.38 19.90 -33.01
C ILE A 235 24.75 21.03 -33.98
N GLY A 236 25.75 21.84 -33.60
CA GLY A 236 26.18 23.02 -34.34
C GLY A 236 25.44 24.32 -33.99
N THR A 237 24.40 24.26 -33.15
CA THR A 237 23.72 25.48 -32.68
C THR A 237 24.67 26.30 -31.79
N PHE A 238 24.72 27.61 -32.02
CA PHE A 238 25.46 28.54 -31.17
C PHE A 238 24.56 29.08 -30.05
N GLY A 239 25.11 29.20 -28.86
CA GLY A 239 24.43 29.73 -27.68
C GLY A 239 25.34 30.60 -26.81
N LEU A 240 24.80 31.10 -25.70
CA LEU A 240 25.51 31.93 -24.74
C LEU A 240 25.50 31.27 -23.36
N ALA A 241 26.65 31.17 -22.70
CA ALA A 241 26.70 30.70 -21.32
C ALA A 241 25.95 31.68 -20.39
N VAL A 242 24.92 31.24 -19.69
CA VAL A 242 24.20 32.04 -18.70
C VAL A 242 24.86 31.93 -17.33
N SER A 243 25.38 30.74 -17.01
CA SER A 243 26.17 30.49 -15.80
C SER A 243 27.60 30.10 -16.14
N ASP A 244 28.47 30.20 -15.16
CA ASP A 244 29.77 29.55 -15.17
C ASP A 244 29.60 28.02 -15.34
N LEU A 245 30.31 27.41 -16.29
CA LEU A 245 30.25 25.97 -16.56
C LEU A 245 31.42 25.26 -15.88
N ARG A 246 31.15 24.43 -14.85
CA ARG A 246 32.16 23.67 -14.09
C ARG A 246 31.69 22.27 -13.66
N PRO A 247 31.91 21.22 -14.48
CA PRO A 247 31.77 21.24 -15.93
C PRO A 247 30.30 21.46 -16.37
N GLY A 248 29.33 21.33 -15.46
CA GLY A 248 27.92 21.62 -15.72
C GLY A 248 27.55 23.09 -15.51
N GLY A 249 26.52 23.54 -16.20
CA GLY A 249 25.86 24.84 -15.96
C GLY A 249 24.73 25.06 -16.97
N SER A 250 24.37 26.31 -17.22
CA SER A 250 23.24 26.67 -18.08
C SER A 250 23.67 27.56 -19.23
N ALA A 251 23.14 27.29 -20.42
CA ALA A 251 23.35 28.09 -21.61
C ALA A 251 22.03 28.38 -22.33
N GLU A 252 21.95 29.57 -22.92
CA GLU A 252 20.82 30.05 -23.68
C GLU A 252 21.05 29.77 -25.17
N PHE A 253 20.09 29.11 -25.81
CA PHE A 253 20.10 28.81 -27.25
C PHE A 253 18.82 29.34 -27.91
N PRO A 254 18.86 29.62 -29.23
CA PRO A 254 17.66 29.98 -29.98
C PRO A 254 16.73 28.77 -30.19
N TYR A 255 15.43 28.95 -29.96
CA TYR A 255 14.36 27.98 -30.22
C TYR A 255 13.19 28.66 -30.94
N ALA A 256 13.00 28.36 -32.22
CA ALA A 256 12.02 29.03 -33.07
C ALA A 256 12.18 30.57 -33.01
N ASP A 257 11.19 31.29 -32.48
CA ASP A 257 11.17 32.76 -32.36
C ASP A 257 11.62 33.28 -30.98
N ASP A 258 12.03 32.40 -30.05
CA ASP A 258 12.41 32.77 -28.68
C ASP A 258 13.77 32.17 -28.28
N LYS A 259 14.27 32.52 -27.10
CA LYS A 259 15.47 31.95 -26.50
C LYS A 259 15.11 31.08 -25.31
N ARG A 260 15.69 29.88 -25.23
CA ARG A 260 15.47 28.94 -24.14
C ARG A 260 16.79 28.62 -23.44
N VAL A 261 16.72 28.44 -22.13
CA VAL A 261 17.87 28.03 -21.31
C VAL A 261 17.87 26.52 -21.17
N ALA A 262 18.99 25.89 -21.50
CA ALA A 262 19.21 24.46 -21.35
C ALA A 262 20.40 24.18 -20.41
N ALA A 263 20.33 23.05 -19.70
CA ALA A 263 21.45 22.55 -18.93
C ALA A 263 22.51 21.95 -19.86
N VAL A 264 23.75 22.41 -19.75
CA VAL A 264 24.85 22.00 -20.61
C VAL A 264 26.06 21.55 -19.81
N VAL A 265 26.89 20.73 -20.43
CA VAL A 265 28.15 20.24 -19.87
C VAL A 265 29.29 20.65 -20.80
N SER A 266 30.27 21.36 -20.26
CA SER A 266 31.52 21.70 -20.95
C SER A 266 32.31 20.43 -21.27
N GLU A 267 32.81 20.34 -22.51
CA GLU A 267 33.67 19.25 -22.97
C GLU A 267 35.05 19.23 -22.28
N GLY A 268 35.65 20.40 -22.03
CA GLY A 268 37.09 20.51 -21.82
C GLY A 268 37.57 21.38 -20.65
N GLY A 269 36.68 21.95 -19.84
CA GLY A 269 37.10 22.72 -18.67
C GLY A 269 36.15 23.84 -18.27
N PHE A 270 36.65 24.76 -17.45
CA PHE A 270 35.89 25.91 -16.99
C PHE A 270 35.56 26.87 -18.15
N ILE A 271 34.28 27.21 -18.31
CA ILE A 271 33.82 28.25 -19.24
C ILE A 271 33.10 29.32 -18.43
N ARG A 272 33.44 30.59 -18.65
CA ARG A 272 32.80 31.73 -17.97
C ARG A 272 31.42 32.02 -18.53
N ALA A 273 30.50 32.47 -17.67
CA ALA A 273 29.25 33.10 -18.09
C ALA A 273 29.52 34.22 -19.12
N GLY A 274 28.65 34.33 -20.12
CA GLY A 274 28.78 35.25 -21.26
C GLY A 274 29.64 34.75 -22.42
N THR A 275 30.28 33.57 -22.32
CA THR A 275 31.06 33.00 -23.42
C THR A 275 30.13 32.41 -24.48
N ARG A 276 30.43 32.61 -25.78
CA ARG A 276 29.74 31.95 -26.88
C ARG A 276 30.12 30.47 -26.94
N LEU A 277 29.11 29.62 -27.10
CA LEU A 277 29.22 28.18 -27.07
C LEU A 277 28.71 27.58 -28.38
N ALA A 278 29.28 26.45 -28.79
CA ALA A 278 28.76 25.61 -29.87
C ALA A 278 28.37 24.24 -29.31
N VAL A 279 27.18 23.76 -29.67
CA VAL A 279 26.72 22.40 -29.33
C VAL A 279 27.53 21.39 -30.13
N ARG A 280 28.27 20.52 -29.43
CA ARG A 280 29.06 19.46 -30.07
C ARG A 280 28.29 18.16 -30.15
N GLU A 281 27.56 17.82 -29.09
CA GLU A 281 26.91 16.52 -28.96
C GLU A 281 25.66 16.63 -28.08
N VAL A 282 24.60 15.92 -28.46
CA VAL A 282 23.35 15.86 -27.70
C VAL A 282 23.02 14.39 -27.45
N ARG A 283 23.06 13.97 -26.18
CA ARG A 283 22.69 12.63 -25.73
C ARG A 283 21.48 12.71 -24.81
N GLY A 284 20.27 12.62 -25.37
CA GLY A 284 19.03 12.75 -24.61
C GLY A 284 18.98 14.11 -23.88
N SER A 285 18.93 14.10 -22.56
CA SER A 285 18.95 15.31 -21.72
C SER A 285 20.34 15.91 -21.46
N ARG A 286 21.42 15.28 -21.96
CA ARG A 286 22.80 15.75 -21.79
C ARG A 286 23.31 16.43 -23.04
N ILE A 287 23.50 17.75 -22.97
CA ILE A 287 24.03 18.57 -24.06
C ILE A 287 25.49 18.92 -23.76
N ILE A 288 26.40 18.54 -24.65
CA ILE A 288 27.84 18.81 -24.54
C ILE A 288 28.20 20.00 -25.41
N VAL A 289 28.86 20.98 -24.81
CA VAL A 289 29.22 22.25 -25.44
C VAL A 289 30.71 22.51 -25.34
N ARG A 290 31.22 23.25 -26.33
CA ARG A 290 32.58 23.78 -26.33
C ARG A 290 32.55 25.30 -26.60
N PRO A 291 33.57 26.06 -26.18
CA PRO A 291 33.70 27.45 -26.60
C PRO A 291 33.67 27.53 -28.13
N ALA A 292 32.87 28.45 -28.67
CA ALA A 292 32.91 28.75 -30.08
C ALA A 292 34.20 29.53 -30.34
N GLU A 293 35.22 28.87 -30.88
CA GLU A 293 36.39 29.55 -31.45
C GLU A 293 35.89 30.43 -32.61
N GLY A 294 36.28 31.70 -32.59
CA GLY A 294 35.93 32.68 -33.63
C GLY A 294 36.66 32.41 -34.93
#